data_AF-A0A849GQN9-F1
#
_entry.id   AF-A0A849GQN9-F1
#
_cell.length_a   1.000
_cell.length_b   1.000
_cell.length_c   1.000
_cell.angle_alpha   90.00
_cell.angle_beta   90.00
_cell.angle_gamma   90.00
#
_symmetry.space_group_name_H-M   'P 1'
#
loop_
_entity.id
_entity.type
_entity.pdbx_description
1 polymer ?
#
loop_
_entity_poly.entity_id
_entity_poly.type
_entity_poly.pdbx_seq_one_letter_code
_entity_poly.pdbx_strand_id
1 'polypeptide(L)' 'GPTKSVWLMSGDVVVLAGASRLAYHGVDRVKFGSSDLLSGGGRINVTLRVAG' A
#
# COMPACT_ATOMS: atom_id res chain seq x y z
N GLY A 1 5.04 8.92 16.52
CA GLY A 1 4.59 7.67 17.18
C GLY A 1 5.28 6.49 16.53
N PRO A 2 5.18 5.28 17.10
CA PRO A 2 5.75 4.08 16.49
C PRO A 2 5.05 3.75 15.17
N THR A 3 5.76 3.10 14.24
CA THR A 3 5.19 2.54 13.02
C THR A 3 4.14 1.50 13.38
N LYS A 4 3.01 1.51 12.66
CA LYS A 4 1.96 0.48 12.76
C LYS A 4 1.85 -0.23 11.42
N SER A 5 1.73 -1.55 11.46
CA SER A 5 1.51 -2.37 10.26
C SER A 5 0.04 -2.68 10.08
N VAL A 6 -0.43 -2.59 8.84
CA VAL A 6 -1.77 -2.98 8.41
C VAL A 6 -1.62 -3.78 7.13
N TRP A 7 -2.38 -4.87 7.00
CA TRP A 7 -2.43 -5.61 5.74
C TRP A 7 -3.33 -4.89 4.75
N LEU A 8 -2.82 -4.68 3.53
CA LEU A 8 -3.61 -4.23 2.39
C LEU A 8 -3.80 -5.41 1.45
N MET A 9 -5.06 -5.78 1.23
CA MET A 9 -5.48 -6.84 0.33
C MET A 9 -5.67 -6.31 -1.09
N SER A 10 -5.83 -7.21 -2.06
CA SER A 10 -6.12 -6.81 -3.44
C SER A 10 -7.46 -6.06 -3.49
N GLY A 11 -7.45 -4.84 -4.02
CA GLY A 11 -8.61 -3.95 -4.10
C GLY A 11 -8.64 -2.85 -3.03
N ASP A 12 -7.80 -2.92 -2.00
CA ASP A 12 -7.76 -1.88 -0.97
C ASP A 12 -7.16 -0.56 -1.49
N VAL A 13 -7.70 0.54 -0.99
CA VAL A 13 -7.25 1.90 -1.29
C VAL A 13 -6.87 2.61 0.00
N VAL A 14 -5.70 3.25 0.00
CA VAL A 14 -5.24 4.11 1.10
C VAL A 14 -5.12 5.54 0.63
N VAL A 15 -5.61 6.48 1.45
CA VAL A 15 -5.48 7.91 1.21
C VAL A 15 -4.61 8.55 2.29
N LEU A 16 -3.52 9.18 1.86
CA LEU A 16 -2.66 10.00 2.73
C LEU A 16 -2.95 11.47 2.47
N ALA A 17 -3.72 12.09 3.36
CA ALA A 17 -4.24 13.45 3.21
C ALA A 17 -4.24 14.20 4.55
N GLY A 18 -4.38 15.52 4.51
CA GLY A 18 -4.35 16.36 5.71
C GLY A 18 -3.08 16.11 6.54
N ALA A 19 -3.26 15.88 7.85
CA ALA A 19 -2.16 15.61 8.78
C ALA A 19 -1.35 14.34 8.45
N SER A 20 -1.91 13.38 7.70
CA SER A 20 -1.21 12.16 7.29
C SER A 20 -0.49 12.29 5.93
N ARG A 21 -0.62 13.43 5.23
CA ARG A 21 -0.04 13.63 3.89
C ARG A 21 1.47 13.40 3.83
N LEU A 22 2.16 13.73 4.91
CA LEU A 22 3.62 13.60 5.05
C LEU A 22 4.03 12.46 5.98
N ALA A 23 3.11 11.54 6.29
CA ALA A 23 3.42 10.40 7.15
C ALA A 23 4.49 9.52 6.50
N TYR A 24 5.49 9.11 7.28
CA TYR A 24 6.39 8.03 6.90
C TYR A 24 5.58 6.74 6.77
N HIS A 25 5.68 6.11 5.60
CA HIS A 25 4.99 4.86 5.28
C HIS A 25 5.84 4.04 4.30
N GLY A 26 5.53 2.75 4.21
CA GLY A 26 6.23 1.82 3.34
C GLY A 26 5.61 0.43 3.40
N VAL A 27 6.13 -0.48 2.59
CA VAL A 27 5.77 -1.89 2.62
C VAL A 27 6.94 -2.64 3.26
N ASP A 28 6.70 -3.21 4.43
CA ASP A 28 7.66 -4.02 5.18
C ASP A 28 7.71 -5.47 4.67
N ARG A 29 6.55 -6.03 4.32
CA ARG A 29 6.42 -7.40 3.82
C ARG A 29 5.27 -7.56 2.83
N VAL A 30 5.50 -8.42 1.83
CA VAL A 30 4.45 -8.92 0.93
C VAL A 30 4.00 -10.30 1.39
N LYS A 31 2.69 -10.51 1.56
CA LYS A 31 2.11 -11.84 1.75
C LYS A 31 2.01 -12.54 0.40
N PHE A 32 3.04 -13.29 0.02
CA PHE A 32 3.12 -13.92 -1.30
C PHE A 32 1.93 -14.88 -1.53
N GLY A 33 1.41 -14.92 -2.77
CA GLY A 33 0.27 -15.77 -3.14
C GLY A 33 -1.07 -15.38 -2.50
N SER A 34 -1.21 -14.19 -1.92
CA SER A 34 -2.48 -13.75 -1.32
C SER A 34 -3.49 -13.18 -2.33
N SER A 35 -3.11 -13.07 -3.60
CA SER A 35 -3.93 -12.55 -4.69
C SER A 35 -3.91 -13.55 -5.85
N ASP A 36 -5.09 -13.85 -6.38
CA ASP A 36 -5.24 -14.72 -7.55
C ASP A 36 -5.22 -13.93 -8.87
N LEU A 37 -5.06 -12.59 -8.81
CA LEU A 37 -5.09 -11.72 -9.99
C LEU A 37 -3.82 -11.80 -10.85
N LEU A 38 -2.70 -12.20 -10.26
CA LEU A 38 -1.40 -12.30 -10.94
C LEU A 38 -1.00 -13.77 -10.99
N SER A 39 -0.83 -14.31 -12.19
CA SER A 39 -0.53 -15.74 -12.41
C SER A 39 0.80 -16.21 -11.77
N GLY A 40 1.73 -15.28 -11.51
CA GLY A 40 2.99 -15.54 -10.77
C GLY A 40 2.96 -15.08 -9.30
N GLY A 41 1.81 -14.66 -8.79
CA GLY A 41 1.68 -13.95 -7.53
C GLY A 41 2.29 -12.54 -7.58
N GLY A 42 2.42 -11.91 -6.41
CA GLY A 42 3.01 -10.58 -6.25
C GLY A 42 2.01 -9.50 -5.85
N ARG A 43 2.45 -8.24 -5.93
CA ARG A 43 1.66 -7.07 -5.56
C ARG A 43 1.95 -5.91 -6.50
N ILE A 44 0.90 -5.31 -7.06
CA ILE A 44 0.98 -4.06 -7.81
C ILE A 44 0.43 -2.93 -6.92
N ASN A 45 1.07 -1.76 -7.01
CA ASN A 45 0.66 -0.57 -6.28
C ASN A 45 0.65 0.63 -7.23
N VAL A 46 -0.49 1.31 -7.31
CA VAL A 46 -0.61 2.56 -8.06
C VAL A 46 -0.71 3.71 -7.07
N THR A 47 0.25 4.63 -7.10
CA THR A 47 0.25 5.83 -6.26
C THR A 47 -0.14 7.03 -7.11
N LEU A 48 -1.29 7.65 -6.78
CA LEU A 48 -1.79 8.84 -7.46
C LEU A 48 -1.43 10.10 -6.67
N ARG A 49 -0.93 11.12 -7.36
CA ARG A 49 -0.66 12.46 -6.81
C ARG A 49 -0.78 13.52 -7.91
N VAL A 50 -1.10 14.75 -7.51
CA VAL A 50 -0.84 15.91 -8.36
C VAL A 50 0.65 16.23 -8.27
N ALA A 51 1.32 16.21 -9.40
CA ALA A 51 2.73 16.59 -9.53
C ALA A 51 2.80 17.78 -10.49
N GLY A 52 3.34 18.88 -9.99
CA GLY A 52 3.60 20.14 -10.67
C GLY A 52 4.66 20.89 -9.89
#